data_AF-A0A101XMU3-F1
#
_entry.id   AF-A0A101XMU3-F1
#
_cell.length_a   1.000
_cell.length_b   1.000
_cell.length_c   1.000
_cell.angle_alpha   90.00
_cell.angle_beta   90.00
_cell.angle_gamma   90.00
#
_symmetry.space_group_name_H-M   'P 1'
#
loop_
_entity.id
_entity.type
_entity.pdbx_description
1 polymer ?
#
loop_
_entity_poly.entity_id
_entity_poly.type
_entity_poly.pdbx_seq_one_letter_code
_entity_poly.pdbx_strand_id
1 'polypeptide(L)'
;MEYALKSRNVGRASLILIIFDNFDKYLKEEVGDEHYTALSGLLEFFAESHEHPSEGVWAQYSDKQANTLFALSDQAAVKITTRLGSKGLTTPLLLWNLPRREFEGVINEVAELTGAKNFDAELLWNLLGGNVRELGDLVIRYGWDVRRWLQDRVIDHVIQVLTGAAKQEGKLPTDVLERLIELARGNAKDLGLNDTAHPDAVMGYFGLLESNVIINVRLPGTVYLSELPREPWVGRWYAYQIPAYYWVVKAIIEKGSINVGVGDVLKNN
;
A
#
# COMPACT_ATOMS: atom_id res chain seq x y z
N MET A 1 -2.08 9.38 27.32
CA MET A 1 -3.41 9.74 26.77
C MET A 1 -4.19 10.68 27.67
N GLU A 2 -4.37 10.35 28.96
CA GLU A 2 -5.12 11.18 29.92
C GLU A 2 -4.61 12.64 30.00
N TYR A 3 -3.29 12.86 29.94
CA TYR A 3 -2.68 14.19 29.86
C TYR A 3 -3.01 14.96 28.57
N ALA A 4 -3.07 14.26 27.43
CA ALA A 4 -3.41 14.87 26.14
C ALA A 4 -4.90 15.23 26.06
N LEU A 5 -5.77 14.45 26.70
CA LEU A 5 -7.22 14.72 26.77
C LEU A 5 -7.54 15.82 27.79
N LYS A 6 -6.85 15.87 28.94
CA LYS A 6 -7.02 16.94 29.95
C LYS A 6 -6.57 18.33 29.47
N SER A 7 -5.63 18.40 28.54
CA SER A 7 -5.08 19.68 28.04
C SER A 7 -5.90 20.33 26.93
N ARG A 8 -6.88 19.63 26.35
CA ARG A 8 -7.85 20.18 25.40
C ARG A 8 -9.21 20.28 26.12
N ASN A 9 -10.03 21.28 25.82
CA ASN A 9 -11.36 21.51 26.45
C ASN A 9 -12.40 20.40 26.10
N VAL A 10 -12.07 19.13 26.36
CA VAL A 10 -12.85 17.94 26.02
C VAL A 10 -14.20 17.95 26.71
N GLY A 11 -14.35 18.67 27.83
CA GLY A 11 -15.62 18.84 28.55
C GLY A 11 -16.81 19.34 27.72
N ARG A 12 -16.57 20.02 26.58
CA ARG A 12 -17.63 20.51 25.68
C ARG A 12 -17.73 19.75 24.35
N ALA A 13 -16.85 18.79 24.09
CA ALA A 13 -16.86 18.05 22.84
C ALA A 13 -17.90 16.93 22.88
N SER A 14 -18.68 16.78 21.82
CA SER A 14 -19.58 15.63 21.59
C SER A 14 -18.86 14.43 20.98
N LEU A 15 -17.73 14.67 20.30
CA LEU A 15 -16.91 13.68 19.62
C LEU A 15 -15.44 13.83 20.06
N ILE A 16 -14.82 12.71 20.40
CA ILE A 16 -13.38 12.56 20.62
C ILE A 16 -12.83 11.73 19.46
N LEU A 17 -11.88 12.29 18.71
CA LEU A 17 -11.19 11.59 17.64
C LEU A 17 -9.70 11.53 17.95
N ILE A 18 -9.16 10.32 18.00
CA ILE A 18 -7.72 10.07 18.13
C ILE A 18 -7.22 9.48 16.82
N ILE A 19 -6.17 10.08 16.25
CA ILE A 19 -5.56 9.61 15.00
C ILE A 19 -4.10 9.30 15.27
N PHE A 20 -3.69 8.08 14.93
CA PHE A 20 -2.31 7.65 14.88
C PHE A 20 -1.90 7.55 13.41
N ASP A 21 -0.81 8.20 13.05
CA ASP A 21 -0.24 8.19 11.71
C ASP A 21 1.25 7.80 11.79
N ASN A 22 1.72 6.96 10.86
CA ASN A 22 3.07 6.39 10.79
C ASN A 22 3.56 5.68 12.07
N PHE A 23 2.63 5.24 12.93
CA PHE A 23 2.99 4.66 14.21
C PHE A 23 3.59 3.25 14.08
N ASP A 24 3.13 2.48 13.09
CA ASP A 24 3.71 1.19 12.72
C ASP A 24 5.17 1.31 12.27
N LYS A 25 5.48 2.33 11.48
CA LYS A 25 6.85 2.62 11.05
C LYS A 25 7.74 2.96 12.23
N TYR A 26 7.29 3.86 13.11
CA TYR A 26 8.02 4.19 14.34
C TYR A 26 8.29 2.94 15.20
N LEU A 27 7.26 2.12 15.43
CA LEU A 27 7.42 0.91 16.22
C LEU A 27 8.40 -0.09 15.59
N LYS A 28 8.37 -0.25 14.26
CA LYS A 28 9.28 -1.14 13.55
C LYS A 28 10.72 -0.63 13.57
N GLU A 29 10.95 0.64 13.24
CA GLU A 29 12.30 1.19 13.02
C GLU A 29 12.99 1.62 14.32
N GLU A 30 12.26 2.25 15.25
CA GLU A 30 12.85 2.83 16.47
C GLU A 30 12.73 1.91 17.67
N VAL A 31 11.65 1.11 17.75
CA VAL A 31 11.38 0.23 18.90
C VAL A 31 11.76 -1.23 18.61
N GLY A 32 11.94 -1.60 17.33
CA GLY A 32 12.27 -2.97 16.93
C GLY A 32 11.07 -3.94 16.98
N ASP A 33 9.83 -3.44 16.87
CA ASP A 33 8.62 -4.27 16.83
C ASP A 33 8.39 -4.87 15.43
N GLU A 34 9.34 -5.68 14.95
CA GLU A 34 9.31 -6.26 13.59
C GLU A 34 8.07 -7.12 13.30
N HIS A 35 7.40 -7.58 14.34
CA HIS A 35 6.21 -8.43 14.26
C HIS A 35 4.91 -7.71 14.65
N TYR A 36 4.94 -6.39 14.80
CA TYR A 36 3.77 -5.56 15.14
C TYR A 36 3.03 -6.03 16.40
N THR A 37 3.75 -6.58 17.39
CA THR A 37 3.19 -7.08 18.64
C THR A 37 2.76 -5.94 19.57
N ALA A 38 3.58 -4.91 19.71
CA ALA A 38 3.22 -3.73 20.48
C ALA A 38 2.06 -2.98 19.81
N LEU A 39 2.11 -2.89 18.48
CA LEU A 39 1.01 -2.30 17.71
C LEU A 39 -0.31 -3.06 17.91
N SER A 40 -0.27 -4.39 17.81
CA SER A 40 -1.47 -5.22 18.01
C SER A 40 -2.04 -5.07 19.41
N GLY A 41 -1.20 -5.07 20.45
CA GLY A 41 -1.65 -4.86 21.83
C GLY A 41 -2.26 -3.47 22.06
N LEU A 42 -1.76 -2.43 21.39
CA LEU A 42 -2.37 -1.10 21.44
C LEU A 42 -3.75 -1.07 20.77
N LEU A 43 -3.90 -1.75 19.64
CA LEU A 43 -5.20 -1.84 18.96
C LEU A 43 -6.20 -2.64 19.78
N GLU A 44 -5.79 -3.76 20.38
CA GLU A 44 -6.62 -4.53 21.34
C GLU A 44 -7.04 -3.66 22.52
N PHE A 45 -6.11 -2.89 23.10
CA PHE A 45 -6.43 -1.99 24.19
C PHE A 45 -7.52 -0.97 23.82
N PHE A 46 -7.44 -0.35 22.64
CA PHE A 46 -8.46 0.60 22.19
C PHE A 46 -9.77 -0.08 21.82
N ALA A 47 -9.71 -1.28 21.22
CA ALA A 47 -10.88 -2.09 20.93
C ALA A 47 -11.70 -2.38 22.20
N GLU A 48 -11.04 -2.93 23.22
CA GLU A 48 -11.65 -3.23 24.53
C GLU A 48 -12.18 -1.96 25.20
N SER A 49 -11.42 -0.86 25.12
CA SER A 49 -11.86 0.42 25.68
C SER A 49 -13.15 0.91 25.00
N HIS A 50 -13.24 0.78 23.67
CA HIS A 50 -14.43 1.18 22.90
C HIS A 50 -15.63 0.26 23.13
N GLU A 51 -15.40 -1.02 23.41
CA GLU A 51 -16.46 -1.98 23.80
C GLU A 51 -17.01 -1.68 25.21
N HIS A 52 -16.15 -1.16 26.10
CA HIS A 52 -16.47 -0.87 27.49
C HIS A 52 -16.27 0.63 27.84
N PRO A 53 -17.04 1.55 27.25
CA PRO A 53 -16.80 3.00 27.35
C PRO A 53 -17.02 3.58 28.76
N SER A 54 -17.75 2.88 29.64
CA SER A 54 -17.92 3.26 31.04
C SER A 54 -16.71 2.92 31.92
N GLU A 55 -15.70 2.24 31.36
CA GLU A 55 -14.51 1.76 32.06
C GLU A 55 -13.23 2.38 31.49
N GLY A 56 -12.11 2.15 32.18
CA GLY A 56 -10.78 2.50 31.72
C GLY A 56 -10.63 3.96 31.29
N VAL A 57 -10.10 4.17 30.09
CA VAL A 57 -9.72 5.50 29.58
C VAL A 57 -10.90 6.37 29.14
N TRP A 58 -12.06 5.75 28.85
CA TRP A 58 -13.26 6.46 28.42
C TRP A 58 -14.26 6.70 29.54
N ALA A 59 -14.11 6.11 30.72
CA ALA A 59 -15.07 6.22 31.83
C ALA A 59 -15.56 7.66 32.11
N GLN A 60 -14.63 8.62 32.16
CA GLN A 60 -14.91 10.05 32.41
C GLN A 60 -15.48 10.81 31.18
N TYR A 61 -15.62 10.12 30.06
CA TYR A 61 -16.08 10.61 28.76
C TYR A 61 -17.13 9.67 28.15
N SER A 62 -17.76 8.82 28.98
CA SER A 62 -18.70 7.79 28.55
C SER A 62 -19.98 8.36 27.91
N ASP A 63 -20.25 9.66 28.12
CA ASP A 63 -21.31 10.43 27.48
C ASP A 63 -20.97 10.90 26.05
N LYS A 64 -19.77 10.62 25.56
CA LYS A 64 -19.25 11.14 24.28
C LYS A 64 -19.01 10.01 23.29
N GLN A 65 -19.13 10.34 22.02
CA GLN A 65 -18.66 9.44 20.97
C GLN A 65 -17.13 9.48 20.93
N ALA A 66 -16.48 8.32 20.97
CA ALA A 66 -15.02 8.19 20.84
C ALA A 66 -14.69 7.31 19.65
N ASN A 67 -13.81 7.81 18.76
CA ASN A 67 -13.31 7.07 17.61
C ASN A 67 -11.77 7.11 17.63
N THR A 68 -11.15 5.97 17.31
CA THR A 68 -9.69 5.89 17.12
C THR A 68 -9.40 5.41 15.70
N LEU A 69 -8.57 6.16 14.98
CA LEU A 69 -8.11 5.81 13.63
C LEU A 69 -6.60 5.55 13.66
N PHE A 70 -6.19 4.45 13.02
CA PHE A 70 -4.80 4.11 12.78
C PHE A 70 -4.55 4.11 11.28
N ALA A 71 -3.71 5.04 10.80
CA ALA A 71 -3.17 5.00 9.45
C ALA A 71 -1.88 4.16 9.49
N LEU A 72 -1.89 3.05 8.76
CA LEU A 72 -0.88 1.99 8.82
C LEU A 72 -0.37 1.67 7.41
N SER A 73 0.85 1.13 7.30
CA SER A 73 1.29 0.46 6.07
C SER A 73 0.47 -0.79 5.78
N ASP A 74 0.42 -1.19 4.50
CA ASP A 74 -0.35 -2.36 4.05
C ASP A 74 0.10 -3.65 4.74
N GLN A 75 1.42 -3.83 4.92
CA GLN A 75 1.98 -4.99 5.63
C GLN A 75 1.50 -5.03 7.09
N ALA A 76 1.53 -3.89 7.79
CA ALA A 76 1.07 -3.81 9.17
C ALA A 76 -0.43 -4.11 9.26
N ALA A 77 -1.25 -3.53 8.37
CA ALA A 77 -2.68 -3.77 8.30
C ALA A 77 -3.01 -5.26 8.10
N VAL A 78 -2.31 -5.96 7.19
CA VAL A 78 -2.47 -7.41 6.97
C VAL A 78 -2.13 -8.20 8.24
N LYS A 79 -0.97 -7.94 8.85
CA LYS A 79 -0.48 -8.65 10.03
C LYS A 79 -1.43 -8.48 11.22
N ILE A 80 -1.85 -7.26 11.48
CA ILE A 80 -2.80 -6.93 12.56
C ILE A 80 -4.14 -7.59 12.30
N THR A 81 -4.72 -7.42 11.11
CA THR A 81 -6.06 -7.97 10.82
C THR A 81 -6.07 -9.49 10.95
N THR A 82 -4.99 -10.14 10.51
CA THR A 82 -4.81 -11.59 10.68
C THR A 82 -4.72 -11.99 12.16
N ARG A 83 -4.07 -11.18 12.99
CA ARG A 83 -3.85 -11.46 14.42
C ARG A 83 -5.09 -11.20 15.26
N LEU A 84 -5.76 -10.06 15.06
CA LEU A 84 -6.95 -9.66 15.82
C LEU A 84 -8.20 -10.44 15.39
N GLY A 85 -8.23 -10.91 14.14
CA GLY A 85 -9.40 -11.59 13.58
C GLY A 85 -10.66 -10.74 13.71
N SER A 86 -11.79 -11.38 14.03
CA SER A 86 -13.08 -10.70 14.22
C SER A 86 -13.31 -10.18 15.63
N LYS A 87 -12.33 -10.30 16.55
CA LYS A 87 -12.56 -10.13 17.99
C LYS A 87 -12.36 -8.71 18.52
N GLY A 88 -11.91 -7.76 17.69
CA GLY A 88 -11.43 -6.47 18.20
C GLY A 88 -12.24 -5.23 17.81
N LEU A 89 -13.49 -5.33 17.35
CA LEU A 89 -14.26 -4.17 16.82
C LEU A 89 -13.50 -3.28 15.81
N THR A 90 -12.41 -3.81 15.23
CA THR A 90 -11.54 -3.09 14.31
C THR A 90 -12.08 -3.29 12.91
N THR A 91 -12.28 -2.20 12.19
CA THR A 91 -12.75 -2.23 10.80
C THR A 91 -11.62 -1.74 9.91
N PRO A 92 -11.02 -2.61 9.08
CA PRO A 92 -10.06 -2.17 8.07
C PRO A 92 -10.75 -1.20 7.10
N LEU A 93 -10.18 -0.02 6.94
CA LEU A 93 -10.64 0.97 5.98
C LEU A 93 -9.64 1.03 4.83
N LEU A 94 -10.08 0.70 3.61
CA LEU A 94 -9.24 0.81 2.42
C LEU A 94 -9.55 2.12 1.68
N LEU A 95 -8.54 2.99 1.58
CA LEU A 95 -8.57 4.15 0.70
C LEU A 95 -7.60 3.90 -0.46
N TRP A 96 -8.14 3.85 -1.66
CA TRP A 96 -7.39 3.71 -2.90
C TRP A 96 -6.95 5.09 -3.41
N ASN A 97 -6.07 5.06 -4.42
CA ASN A 97 -5.66 6.22 -5.20
C ASN A 97 -6.86 6.93 -5.87
N LEU A 98 -6.63 8.15 -6.36
CA LEU A 98 -7.67 8.92 -7.04
C LEU A 98 -8.25 8.17 -8.25
N PRO A 99 -9.56 8.26 -8.52
CA PRO A 99 -10.11 7.76 -9.76
C PRO A 99 -9.56 8.56 -10.96
N ARG A 100 -9.61 7.94 -12.14
CA ARG A 100 -8.94 8.45 -13.36
C ARG A 100 -9.27 9.91 -13.67
N ARG A 101 -10.55 10.26 -13.64
CA ARG A 101 -11.02 11.60 -14.01
C ARG A 101 -10.47 12.67 -13.06
N GLU A 102 -10.51 12.41 -11.76
CA GLU A 102 -10.01 13.29 -10.73
C GLU A 102 -8.48 13.41 -10.82
N PHE A 103 -7.79 12.30 -11.10
CA PHE A 103 -6.34 12.29 -11.29
C PHE A 103 -5.90 13.08 -12.53
N GLU A 104 -6.59 12.92 -13.66
CA GLU A 104 -6.36 13.73 -14.87
C GLU A 104 -6.56 15.23 -14.58
N GLY A 105 -7.55 15.58 -13.76
CA GLY A 105 -7.72 16.95 -13.26
C GLY A 105 -6.51 17.47 -12.49
N VAL A 106 -5.98 16.67 -11.56
CA VAL A 106 -4.77 17.02 -10.78
C VAL A 106 -3.54 17.14 -11.67
N ILE A 107 -3.36 16.26 -12.67
CA ILE A 107 -2.24 16.36 -13.62
C ILE A 107 -2.29 17.71 -14.34
N ASN A 108 -3.45 18.12 -14.84
CA ASN A 108 -3.62 19.39 -15.55
C ASN A 108 -3.30 20.59 -14.65
N GLU A 109 -3.81 20.60 -13.42
CA GLU A 109 -3.54 21.67 -12.45
C GLU A 109 -2.03 21.76 -12.13
N VAL A 110 -1.37 20.62 -11.88
CA VAL A 110 0.06 20.58 -11.59
C VAL A 110 0.89 20.99 -12.82
N ALA A 111 0.45 20.64 -14.03
CA ALA A 111 1.11 21.07 -15.26
C ALA A 111 1.02 22.58 -15.46
N GLU A 112 -0.14 23.20 -15.20
CA GLU A 112 -0.29 24.66 -15.23
C GLU A 112 0.63 25.34 -14.22
N LEU A 113 0.67 24.84 -12.98
CA LEU A 113 1.51 25.38 -11.91
C LEU A 113 3.01 25.27 -12.19
N THR A 114 3.44 24.22 -12.89
CA THR A 114 4.85 23.96 -13.20
C THR A 114 5.27 24.44 -14.60
N GLY A 115 4.32 24.90 -15.41
CA GLY A 115 4.56 25.29 -16.80
C GLY A 115 4.88 24.13 -17.74
N ALA A 116 4.54 22.89 -17.35
CA ALA A 116 4.75 21.72 -18.18
C ALA A 116 3.76 21.71 -19.36
N LYS A 117 4.27 21.51 -20.58
CA LYS A 117 3.47 21.58 -21.82
C LYS A 117 3.33 20.26 -22.55
N ASN A 118 4.24 19.32 -22.31
CA ASN A 118 4.35 18.06 -23.04
C ASN A 118 4.33 16.91 -22.04
N PHE A 119 3.14 16.55 -21.58
CA PHE A 119 2.91 15.35 -20.78
C PHE A 119 1.80 14.51 -21.43
N ASP A 120 1.85 13.20 -21.18
CA ASP A 120 0.86 12.25 -21.67
C ASP A 120 0.03 11.76 -20.47
N ALA A 121 -1.19 12.27 -20.34
CA ALA A 121 -2.07 11.95 -19.22
C ALA A 121 -2.48 10.47 -19.20
N GLU A 122 -2.60 9.84 -20.37
CA GLU A 122 -2.93 8.42 -20.47
C GLU A 122 -1.76 7.56 -20.00
N LEU A 123 -0.54 7.87 -20.45
CA LEU A 123 0.66 7.22 -19.94
C LEU A 123 0.82 7.40 -18.43
N LEU A 124 0.58 8.61 -17.91
CA LEU A 124 0.65 8.87 -16.48
C LEU A 124 -0.42 8.10 -15.70
N TRP A 125 -1.64 7.96 -16.22
CA TRP A 125 -2.64 7.06 -15.63
C TRP A 125 -2.13 5.61 -15.61
N ASN A 126 -1.63 5.11 -16.75
CA ASN A 126 -1.15 3.74 -16.88
C ASN A 126 0.15 3.45 -16.11
N LEU A 127 0.82 4.46 -15.54
CA LEU A 127 2.02 4.28 -14.69
C LEU A 127 1.75 4.59 -13.21
N LEU A 128 0.92 5.60 -12.92
CA LEU A 128 0.71 6.13 -11.56
C LEU A 128 -0.62 5.70 -10.96
N GLY A 129 -1.64 5.40 -11.78
CA GLY A 129 -2.92 4.83 -11.35
C GLY A 129 -3.62 5.65 -10.27
N GLY A 130 -3.58 6.98 -10.40
CA GLY A 130 -4.20 7.90 -9.44
C GLY A 130 -3.30 8.30 -8.26
N ASN A 131 -2.07 7.79 -8.18
CA ASN A 131 -1.20 8.01 -7.03
C ASN A 131 -0.58 9.43 -7.08
N VAL A 132 -1.14 10.33 -6.27
CA VAL A 132 -0.70 11.73 -6.19
C VAL A 132 0.70 11.86 -5.57
N ARG A 133 1.11 10.94 -4.69
CA ARG A 133 2.47 10.94 -4.12
C ARG A 133 3.51 10.69 -5.21
N GLU A 134 3.27 9.71 -6.08
CA GLU A 134 4.19 9.39 -7.16
C GLU A 134 4.17 10.46 -8.26
N LEU A 135 3.02 11.08 -8.55
CA LEU A 135 2.98 12.28 -9.38
C LEU A 135 3.85 13.40 -8.80
N GLY A 136 3.71 13.67 -7.49
CA GLY A 136 4.54 14.64 -6.79
C GLY A 136 6.04 14.33 -6.89
N ASP A 137 6.43 13.06 -6.75
CA ASP A 137 7.82 12.63 -6.86
C ASP A 137 8.37 12.85 -8.28
N LEU A 138 7.61 12.41 -9.31
CA LEU A 138 7.91 12.64 -10.73
C LEU A 138 8.10 14.14 -11.03
N VAL A 139 7.23 14.99 -10.52
CA VAL A 139 7.27 16.42 -10.80
C VAL A 139 8.42 17.10 -10.05
N ILE A 140 8.52 16.89 -8.74
CA ILE A 140 9.42 17.63 -7.87
C ILE A 140 10.87 17.15 -8.03
N ARG A 141 11.10 15.84 -8.16
CA ARG A 141 12.46 15.26 -8.22
C ARG A 141 12.96 15.01 -9.63
N TYR A 142 12.04 14.72 -10.55
CA TYR A 142 12.38 14.32 -11.92
C TYR A 142 11.98 15.35 -12.97
N GLY A 143 11.29 16.43 -12.59
CA GLY A 143 10.93 17.51 -13.53
C GLY A 143 10.11 17.02 -14.72
N TRP A 144 9.17 16.10 -14.48
CA TRP A 144 8.37 15.41 -15.49
C TRP A 144 9.12 14.40 -16.39
N ASP A 145 10.38 14.05 -16.08
CA ASP A 145 11.10 12.98 -16.78
C ASP A 145 10.60 11.60 -16.35
N VAL A 146 9.57 11.12 -17.06
CA VAL A 146 8.96 9.80 -16.84
C VAL A 146 9.96 8.67 -17.00
N ARG A 147 10.89 8.75 -17.96
CA ARG A 147 11.85 7.68 -18.22
C ARG A 147 12.83 7.54 -17.07
N ARG A 148 13.34 8.67 -16.58
CA ARG A 148 14.25 8.67 -15.44
C ARG A 148 13.55 8.29 -14.14
N TRP A 149 12.35 8.77 -13.88
CA TRP A 149 11.54 8.35 -12.74
C TRP A 149 11.28 6.84 -12.77
N LEU A 150 10.88 6.30 -13.92
CA LEU A 150 10.59 4.87 -14.10
C LEU A 150 11.83 4.01 -13.86
N GLN A 151 13.01 4.44 -14.29
CA GLN A 151 14.27 3.75 -13.99
C GLN A 151 14.62 3.84 -12.50
N ASP A 152 14.85 5.06 -12.01
CA ASP A 152 15.48 5.31 -10.70
C ASP A 152 14.56 4.94 -9.53
N ARG A 153 13.22 5.07 -9.69
CA ARG A 153 12.26 4.83 -8.59
C ARG A 153 11.50 3.54 -8.69
N VAL A 154 11.14 3.10 -9.90
CA VAL A 154 10.22 1.97 -10.05
C VAL A 154 10.99 0.68 -10.36
N ILE A 155 11.76 0.68 -11.46
CA ILE A 155 12.54 -0.50 -11.89
C ILE A 155 13.55 -0.88 -10.82
N ASP A 156 14.37 0.10 -10.39
CA ASP A 156 15.41 -0.14 -9.39
C ASP A 156 14.81 -0.62 -8.06
N HIS A 157 13.65 -0.08 -7.64
CA HIS A 157 12.95 -0.55 -6.43
C HIS A 157 12.50 -2.00 -6.55
N VAL A 158 11.81 -2.39 -7.63
CA VAL A 158 11.36 -3.78 -7.80
C VAL A 158 12.55 -4.75 -7.85
N ILE A 159 13.66 -4.37 -8.51
CA ILE A 159 14.90 -5.16 -8.52
C ILE A 159 15.49 -5.27 -7.10
N GLN A 160 15.53 -4.17 -6.35
CA GLN A 160 15.98 -4.17 -4.95
C GLN A 160 15.12 -5.08 -4.07
N VAL A 161 13.80 -5.11 -4.28
CA VAL A 161 12.88 -5.99 -3.55
C VAL A 161 13.20 -7.47 -3.82
N LEU A 162 13.32 -7.86 -5.10
CA LEU A 162 13.62 -9.25 -5.46
C LEU A 162 15.03 -9.68 -5.02
N THR A 163 16.03 -8.82 -5.16
CA THR A 163 17.40 -9.09 -4.69
C THR A 163 17.49 -9.12 -3.17
N GLY A 164 16.73 -8.26 -2.47
CA GLY A 164 16.59 -8.25 -1.03
C GLY A 164 15.98 -9.56 -0.50
N ALA A 165 14.91 -10.03 -1.13
CA ALA A 165 14.30 -11.32 -0.82
C ALA A 165 15.31 -12.47 -1.02
N ALA A 166 16.06 -12.47 -2.12
CA ALA A 166 17.11 -13.47 -2.36
C ALA A 166 18.17 -13.47 -1.27
N LYS A 167 18.62 -12.28 -0.85
CA LYS A 167 19.60 -12.13 0.23
C LYS A 167 19.06 -12.66 1.57
N GLN A 168 17.81 -12.39 1.91
CA GLN A 168 17.19 -12.89 3.15
C GLN A 168 17.12 -14.42 3.17
N GLU A 169 16.89 -15.05 2.02
CA GLU A 169 16.83 -16.51 1.89
C GLU A 169 18.20 -17.18 1.68
N GLY A 170 19.30 -16.41 1.57
CA GLY A 170 20.62 -16.93 1.22
C GLY A 170 20.67 -17.54 -0.19
N LYS A 171 19.90 -16.98 -1.12
CA LYS A 171 19.72 -17.43 -2.52
C LYS A 171 20.28 -16.42 -3.52
N LEU A 172 20.44 -16.87 -4.76
CA LEU A 172 20.72 -15.98 -5.87
C LEU A 172 19.42 -15.30 -6.33
N PRO A 173 19.48 -14.07 -6.88
CA PRO A 173 18.31 -13.41 -7.45
C PRO A 173 17.60 -14.22 -8.54
N THR A 174 18.33 -15.05 -9.28
CA THR A 174 17.79 -15.98 -10.28
C THR A 174 16.90 -17.04 -9.66
N ASP A 175 17.25 -17.56 -8.48
CA ASP A 175 16.44 -18.59 -7.79
C ASP A 175 15.09 -18.01 -7.35
N VAL A 176 15.09 -16.78 -6.84
CA VAL A 176 13.86 -16.06 -6.45
C VAL A 176 13.00 -15.76 -7.67
N LEU A 177 13.61 -15.35 -8.78
CA LEU A 177 12.91 -15.11 -10.03
C LEU A 177 12.26 -16.40 -10.58
N GLU A 178 12.99 -17.52 -10.62
CA GLU A 178 12.45 -18.80 -11.08
C GLU A 178 11.25 -19.23 -10.24
N ARG A 179 11.35 -19.11 -8.91
CA ARG A 179 10.23 -19.38 -7.98
C ARG A 179 9.05 -18.44 -8.20
N LEU A 180 9.30 -17.15 -8.44
CA LEU A 180 8.23 -16.19 -8.77
C LEU A 180 7.50 -16.59 -10.04
N ILE A 181 8.23 -16.94 -11.11
CA ILE A 181 7.65 -17.35 -12.39
C ILE A 181 6.86 -18.65 -12.25
N GLU A 182 7.39 -19.64 -11.53
CA GLU A 182 6.71 -20.91 -11.27
C GLU A 182 5.41 -20.70 -10.49
N LEU A 183 5.48 -19.94 -9.39
CA LEU A 183 4.32 -19.61 -8.57
C LEU A 183 3.26 -18.84 -9.38
N ALA A 184 3.70 -17.83 -10.12
CA ALA A 184 2.84 -17.02 -10.99
C ALA A 184 2.09 -17.88 -12.01
N ARG A 185 2.77 -18.82 -12.67
CA ARG A 185 2.14 -19.75 -13.63
C ARG A 185 1.16 -20.69 -12.94
N GLY A 186 1.53 -21.25 -11.79
CA GLY A 186 0.66 -22.13 -11.00
C GLY A 186 -0.63 -21.42 -10.60
N ASN A 187 -0.49 -20.28 -9.92
CA ASN A 187 -1.62 -19.47 -9.46
C ASN A 187 -2.48 -18.96 -10.63
N ALA A 188 -1.86 -18.48 -11.72
CA ALA A 188 -2.62 -18.03 -12.89
C ALA A 188 -3.47 -19.16 -13.48
N LYS A 189 -2.90 -20.37 -13.60
CA LYS A 189 -3.65 -21.55 -14.05
C LYS A 189 -4.80 -21.90 -13.10
N ASP A 190 -4.53 -21.96 -11.80
CA ASP A 190 -5.52 -22.35 -10.79
C ASP A 190 -6.68 -21.34 -10.68
N LEU A 191 -6.39 -20.06 -10.92
CA LEU A 191 -7.35 -18.97 -10.91
C LEU A 191 -8.00 -18.69 -12.28
N GLY A 192 -7.57 -19.37 -13.34
CA GLY A 192 -8.06 -19.14 -14.71
C GLY A 192 -7.66 -17.77 -15.30
N LEU A 193 -6.51 -17.25 -14.89
CA LEU A 193 -5.94 -15.99 -15.36
C LEU A 193 -5.05 -16.22 -16.58
N ASN A 194 -5.15 -15.32 -17.56
CA ASN A 194 -4.30 -15.35 -18.77
C ASN A 194 -2.99 -14.57 -18.61
N ASP A 195 -2.83 -13.84 -17.51
CA ASP A 195 -1.68 -13.00 -17.24
C ASP A 195 -0.95 -13.46 -15.98
N THR A 196 0.30 -13.88 -16.13
CA THR A 196 1.13 -14.33 -15.00
C THR A 196 1.66 -13.18 -14.15
N ALA A 197 1.62 -11.94 -14.65
CA ALA A 197 1.92 -10.75 -13.85
C ALA A 197 0.71 -10.22 -13.10
N HIS A 198 -0.47 -10.84 -13.22
CA HIS A 198 -1.65 -10.45 -12.47
C HIS A 198 -1.34 -10.47 -10.95
N PRO A 199 -1.80 -9.49 -10.16
CA PRO A 199 -1.43 -9.36 -8.75
C PRO A 199 -1.79 -10.60 -7.91
N ASP A 200 -2.92 -11.26 -8.20
CA ASP A 200 -3.28 -12.52 -7.53
C ASP A 200 -2.43 -13.71 -8.02
N ALA A 201 -1.82 -13.64 -9.21
CA ALA A 201 -0.93 -14.69 -9.69
C ALA A 201 0.42 -14.63 -8.97
N VAL A 202 0.95 -13.42 -8.74
CA VAL A 202 2.22 -13.22 -8.05
C VAL A 202 2.08 -13.21 -6.51
N MET A 203 0.92 -13.56 -5.97
CA MET A 203 0.68 -13.60 -4.52
C MET A 203 1.66 -14.59 -3.85
N GLY A 204 2.49 -14.10 -2.93
CA GLY A 204 3.53 -14.90 -2.30
C GLY A 204 4.56 -14.08 -1.54
N TYR A 205 5.46 -14.75 -0.83
CA TYR A 205 6.56 -14.11 -0.10
C TYR A 205 7.77 -13.91 -1.01
N PHE A 206 7.83 -12.74 -1.66
CA PHE A 206 8.98 -12.28 -2.46
C PHE A 206 9.36 -10.84 -2.12
N GLY A 207 9.03 -10.39 -0.91
CA GLY A 207 9.19 -9.00 -0.47
C GLY A 207 8.21 -8.00 -1.12
N LEU A 208 7.39 -8.41 -2.10
CA LEU A 208 6.47 -7.52 -2.83
C LEU A 208 5.44 -6.84 -1.91
N LEU A 209 4.82 -7.58 -0.99
CA LEU A 209 3.88 -7.00 -0.02
C LEU A 209 4.60 -6.15 1.04
N GLU A 210 5.74 -6.62 1.52
CA GLU A 210 6.49 -5.95 2.60
C GLU A 210 7.15 -4.65 2.16
N SER A 211 7.41 -4.53 0.87
CA SER A 211 8.03 -3.37 0.24
C SER A 211 7.02 -2.50 -0.51
N ASN A 212 5.72 -2.68 -0.23
CA ASN A 212 4.59 -1.95 -0.80
C ASN A 212 4.56 -1.94 -2.34
N VAL A 213 5.03 -3.02 -2.98
CA VAL A 213 4.89 -3.22 -4.42
C VAL A 213 3.47 -3.69 -4.74
N ILE A 214 2.96 -4.65 -3.94
CA ILE A 214 1.56 -5.09 -3.94
C ILE A 214 0.93 -4.82 -2.58
N ILE A 215 -0.39 -4.69 -2.56
CA ILE A 215 -1.19 -4.51 -1.34
C ILE A 215 -2.32 -5.53 -1.32
N ASN A 216 -2.79 -5.88 -0.12
CA ASN A 216 -3.99 -6.70 0.03
C ASN A 216 -5.23 -5.80 0.01
N VAL A 217 -6.09 -5.97 -1.00
CA VAL A 217 -7.29 -5.14 -1.17
C VAL A 217 -8.54 -5.77 -0.59
N ARG A 218 -8.44 -6.95 0.05
CA ARG A 218 -9.59 -7.73 0.49
C ARG A 218 -9.36 -8.40 1.85
N LEU A 219 -8.91 -7.60 2.81
CA LEU A 219 -8.85 -8.04 4.20
C LEU A 219 -10.27 -8.36 4.73
N PRO A 220 -10.43 -9.33 5.64
CA PRO A 220 -11.72 -9.63 6.25
C PRO A 220 -12.35 -8.37 6.89
N GLY A 221 -13.63 -8.12 6.60
CA GLY A 221 -14.35 -6.97 7.16
C GLY A 221 -13.97 -5.60 6.58
N THR A 222 -13.17 -5.55 5.50
CA THR A 222 -12.77 -4.28 4.87
C THR A 222 -13.98 -3.47 4.41
N VAL A 223 -14.00 -2.20 4.80
CA VAL A 223 -14.88 -1.17 4.25
C VAL A 223 -14.07 -0.32 3.26
N TYR A 224 -14.58 -0.20 2.05
CA TYR A 224 -13.95 0.57 0.98
C TYR A 224 -14.41 2.02 1.08
N LEU A 225 -13.47 2.94 1.27
CA LEU A 225 -13.74 4.38 1.29
C LEU A 225 -13.73 4.99 -0.12
N SER A 226 -13.21 4.25 -1.10
CA SER A 226 -13.16 4.61 -2.50
C SER A 226 -13.34 3.37 -3.38
N GLU A 227 -13.75 3.58 -4.63
CA GLU A 227 -13.85 2.49 -5.59
C GLU A 227 -12.47 2.04 -6.07
N LEU A 228 -12.28 0.72 -6.18
CA LEU A 228 -11.11 0.14 -6.84
C LEU A 228 -11.32 0.17 -8.36
N PRO A 229 -10.33 0.61 -9.14
CA PRO A 229 -10.47 0.63 -10.59
C PRO A 229 -10.44 -0.80 -11.16
N ARG A 230 -11.10 -0.99 -12.31
CA ARG A 230 -11.13 -2.27 -13.03
C ARG A 230 -10.00 -2.31 -14.06
N GLU A 231 -8.79 -2.48 -13.57
CA GLU A 231 -7.56 -2.40 -14.36
C GLU A 231 -6.73 -3.68 -14.17
N PRO A 232 -5.84 -4.05 -15.11
CA PRO A 232 -5.11 -5.32 -15.05
C PRO A 232 -4.16 -5.44 -13.84
N TRP A 233 -3.73 -4.31 -13.26
CA TRP A 233 -2.92 -4.26 -12.05
C TRP A 233 -3.73 -4.34 -10.74
N VAL A 234 -5.05 -4.52 -10.82
CA VAL A 234 -5.96 -4.71 -9.67
C VAL A 234 -6.66 -6.07 -9.77
N GLY A 235 -6.36 -6.96 -8.83
CA GLY A 235 -6.94 -8.28 -8.73
C GLY A 235 -8.09 -8.36 -7.72
N ARG A 236 -8.49 -9.60 -7.44
CA ARG A 236 -9.54 -9.91 -6.49
C ARG A 236 -9.07 -9.79 -5.03
N TRP A 237 -7.82 -10.15 -4.77
CA TRP A 237 -7.24 -10.19 -3.42
C TRP A 237 -6.09 -9.21 -3.25
N TYR A 238 -5.30 -9.03 -4.31
CA TYR A 238 -4.16 -8.14 -4.33
C TYR A 238 -4.25 -7.12 -5.46
N ALA A 239 -3.57 -5.99 -5.29
CA ALA A 239 -3.36 -5.01 -6.33
C ALA A 239 -1.92 -4.47 -6.25
N TYR A 240 -1.36 -4.02 -7.37
CA TYR A 240 -0.12 -3.25 -7.33
C TYR A 240 -0.39 -1.85 -6.80
N GLN A 241 0.45 -1.34 -5.90
CA GLN A 241 0.25 -0.03 -5.27
C GLN A 241 0.26 1.11 -6.31
N ILE A 242 1.05 0.94 -7.36
CA ILE A 242 0.99 1.70 -8.60
C ILE A 242 1.10 0.80 -9.83
N PRO A 243 0.49 1.16 -10.97
CA PRO A 243 0.55 0.39 -12.22
C PRO A 243 1.98 0.15 -12.74
N ALA A 244 2.91 1.09 -12.54
CA ALA A 244 4.28 0.95 -13.03
C ALA A 244 4.96 -0.32 -12.47
N TYR A 245 4.66 -0.72 -11.23
CA TYR A 245 5.17 -1.98 -10.68
C TYR A 245 4.64 -3.22 -11.40
N TYR A 246 3.37 -3.21 -11.80
CA TYR A 246 2.78 -4.29 -12.60
C TYR A 246 3.54 -4.45 -13.91
N TRP A 247 3.79 -3.35 -14.63
CA TRP A 247 4.53 -3.39 -15.90
C TRP A 247 5.97 -3.85 -15.75
N VAL A 248 6.65 -3.47 -14.65
CA VAL A 248 8.00 -3.96 -14.34
C VAL A 248 7.99 -5.47 -14.07
N VAL A 249 7.10 -5.95 -13.19
CA VAL A 249 7.01 -7.38 -12.88
C VAL A 249 6.64 -8.19 -14.12
N LYS A 250 5.74 -7.67 -14.96
CA LYS A 250 5.39 -8.27 -16.25
C LYS A 250 6.60 -8.39 -17.17
N ALA A 251 7.34 -7.30 -17.36
CA ALA A 251 8.56 -7.32 -18.16
C ALA A 251 9.60 -8.32 -17.63
N ILE A 252 9.77 -8.42 -16.30
CA ILE A 252 10.69 -9.37 -15.66
C ILE A 252 10.26 -10.82 -15.93
N ILE A 253 8.97 -11.13 -15.76
CA ILE A 253 8.43 -12.49 -15.97
C ILE A 253 8.51 -12.90 -17.43
N GLU A 254 8.11 -12.02 -18.35
CA GLU A 254 8.14 -12.29 -19.80
C GLU A 254 9.57 -12.44 -20.32
N LYS A 255 10.50 -11.61 -19.85
CA LYS A 255 11.92 -11.68 -20.22
C LYS A 255 12.65 -12.84 -19.53
N GLY A 256 12.12 -13.34 -18.41
CA GLY A 256 12.81 -14.31 -17.57
C GLY A 256 14.11 -13.76 -16.96
N SER A 257 14.17 -12.45 -16.72
CA SER A 257 15.37 -11.79 -16.19
C SER A 257 15.02 -10.55 -15.38
N ILE A 258 15.72 -10.33 -14.25
CA ILE A 258 15.62 -9.08 -13.49
C ILE A 258 16.27 -7.88 -14.20
N ASN A 259 17.09 -8.12 -15.23
CA ASN A 259 17.74 -7.05 -16.00
C ASN A 259 16.80 -6.49 -17.07
N VAL A 260 15.78 -5.76 -16.62
CA VAL A 260 14.81 -5.03 -17.46
C VAL A 260 15.15 -3.54 -17.47
N GLY A 261 14.89 -2.88 -18.60
CA GLY A 261 15.03 -1.43 -18.73
C GLY A 261 13.70 -0.75 -19.02
N VAL A 262 13.70 0.59 -18.98
CA VAL A 262 12.55 1.44 -19.32
C VAL A 262 11.86 1.02 -20.63
N GLY A 263 12.64 0.67 -21.65
CA GLY A 263 12.10 0.25 -22.95
C GLY A 263 11.37 -1.10 -22.93
N ASP A 264 11.70 -2.00 -21.99
CA ASP A 264 10.98 -3.26 -21.82
C ASP A 264 9.62 -3.00 -21.15
N VAL A 265 9.60 -2.10 -20.16
CA VAL A 265 8.40 -1.73 -19.39
C VAL A 265 7.39 -0.96 -20.24
N LEU A 266 7.85 0.05 -20.98
CA LEU A 266 6.96 0.89 -21.80
C LEU A 266 6.38 0.18 -23.04
N LYS A 267 6.94 -0.96 -23.46
CA LYS A 267 6.36 -1.78 -24.54
C LYS A 267 5.12 -2.55 -24.10
N ASN A 268 5.03 -2.83 -22.80
CA ASN A 268 3.97 -3.62 -22.22
C ASN A 268 2.79 -2.77 -21.74
N ASN A 269 2.99 -1.45 -21.60
CA ASN A 269 2.00 -0.46 -21.16
C ASN A 269 0.87 -0.24 -22.17
#